data_AF-A0A364JVK1-F1
#
_entry.id   AF-A0A364JVK1-F1
#
_cell.length_a   1.000
_cell.length_b   1.000
_cell.length_c   1.000
_cell.angle_alpha   90.00
_cell.angle_beta   90.00
_cell.angle_gamma   90.00
#
_symmetry.space_group_name_H-M   'P 1'
#
loop_
_entity.id
_entity.type
_entity.pdbx_description
1 polymer ?
#
loop_
_entity_poly.entity_id
_entity_poly.type
_entity_poly.pdbx_seq_one_letter_code
_entity_poly.pdbx_strand_id
1 'polypeptide(L)'
;MKQDERRAAEAQRLLDEPLLNEALSKLEQSAIDEILRLPFWADRKRRMLTDRVRVIRGMREHLRSVILTGVESTRKRPTVV
;
A
#
# COMPACT_ATOMS: atom_id res chain seq x y z
N MET A 1 10.21 -22.58 4.98
CA MET A 1 9.99 -21.13 4.75
C MET A 1 9.39 -20.55 6.02
N LYS A 2 10.07 -19.58 6.65
CA LYS A 2 9.54 -18.91 7.86
C LYS A 2 8.27 -18.14 7.50
N GLN A 3 7.44 -17.86 8.50
CA GLN A 3 6.18 -17.12 8.31
C GLN A 3 6.42 -15.76 7.65
N ASP A 4 7.48 -15.04 8.02
CA ASP A 4 7.80 -13.73 7.45
C ASP A 4 8.17 -13.79 5.96
N GLU A 5 8.88 -14.83 5.53
CA GLU A 5 9.24 -15.05 4.13
C GLU A 5 7.99 -15.34 3.28
N ARG A 6 7.06 -16.14 3.81
CA ARG A 6 5.74 -16.39 3.19
C ARG A 6 4.95 -15.10 3.02
N ARG A 7 4.90 -14.28 4.08
CA ARG A 7 4.17 -13.00 4.06
C ARG A 7 4.79 -11.99 3.11
N ALA A 8 6.11 -11.93 3.02
CA ALA A 8 6.81 -11.06 2.06
C ALA A 8 6.54 -11.48 0.61
N ALA A 9 6.58 -12.78 0.31
CA ALA A 9 6.24 -13.28 -1.04
C ALA A 9 4.79 -12.96 -1.43
N GLU A 10 3.84 -13.11 -0.49
CA GLU A 10 2.45 -12.75 -0.73
C GLU A 10 2.24 -11.24 -0.90
N ALA A 11 2.90 -10.43 -0.07
CA ALA A 11 2.86 -8.97 -0.21
C ALA A 11 3.44 -8.50 -1.55
N GLN A 12 4.52 -9.14 -2.01
CA GLN A 12 5.09 -8.89 -3.33
C GLN A 12 4.09 -9.25 -4.44
N ARG A 13 3.47 -10.44 -4.37
CA ARG A 13 2.43 -10.87 -5.33
C ARG A 13 1.29 -9.85 -5.42
N LEU A 14 0.81 -9.36 -4.28
CA LEU A 14 -0.26 -8.35 -4.24
C LEU A 14 0.19 -7.01 -4.84
N LEU A 15 1.42 -6.58 -4.62
CA LEU A 15 1.96 -5.36 -5.23
C LEU A 15 2.24 -5.50 -6.73
N ASP A 16 2.43 -6.72 -7.23
CA ASP A 16 2.67 -6.97 -8.65
C ASP A 16 1.37 -7.27 -9.42
N GLU A 17 0.25 -7.53 -8.72
CA GLU A 17 -1.05 -7.82 -9.32
C GLU A 17 -1.58 -6.62 -10.13
N PRO A 18 -1.63 -6.68 -11.47
CA PRO A 18 -1.94 -5.53 -12.32
C PRO A 18 -3.35 -4.98 -12.06
N LEU A 19 -4.34 -5.85 -11.88
CA LEU A 19 -5.73 -5.43 -11.68
C LEU A 19 -5.92 -4.72 -10.35
N LEU A 20 -5.24 -5.18 -9.30
CA LEU A 20 -5.25 -4.53 -7.99
C LEU A 20 -4.59 -3.15 -8.07
N ASN A 21 -3.45 -3.05 -8.75
CA ASN A 21 -2.76 -1.78 -8.93
C ASN A 21 -3.58 -0.77 -9.74
N GLU A 22 -4.24 -1.22 -10.81
CA GLU A 22 -5.12 -0.39 -11.61
C GLU A 22 -6.31 0.10 -10.77
N ALA A 23 -6.97 -0.80 -10.04
CA ALA A 23 -8.10 -0.47 -9.18
C ALA A 23 -7.70 0.56 -8.11
N LEU A 24 -6.60 0.34 -7.39
CA LEU A 24 -6.12 1.28 -6.37
C LEU A 24 -5.75 2.64 -6.96
N SER A 25 -5.12 2.66 -8.13
CA SER A 25 -4.77 3.91 -8.81
C SER A 25 -6.00 4.68 -9.28
N LYS A 26 -7.01 4.00 -9.82
CA LYS A 26 -8.29 4.63 -10.19
C LYS A 26 -9.02 5.20 -8.97
N LEU A 27 -9.05 4.47 -7.85
CA LEU A 27 -9.67 4.93 -6.61
C LEU A 27 -8.95 6.16 -6.03
N GLU A 28 -7.62 6.13 -6.05
CA GLU A 28 -6.79 7.26 -5.61
C GLU A 28 -7.03 8.50 -6.48
N GLN A 29 -6.94 8.34 -7.80
CA GLN A 29 -7.14 9.44 -8.75
C GLN A 29 -8.56 10.02 -8.64
N SER A 30 -9.58 9.16 -8.54
CA SER A 30 -10.96 9.61 -8.39
C SER A 30 -11.17 10.46 -7.13
N ALA A 31 -10.56 10.07 -6.00
CA ALA A 31 -10.65 10.84 -4.77
C ALA A 31 -9.93 12.20 -4.88
N ILE A 32 -8.75 12.23 -5.52
CA ILE A 32 -7.98 13.46 -5.76
C ILE A 32 -8.77 14.41 -6.67
N ASP A 33 -9.27 13.90 -7.79
CA ASP A 33 -10.07 14.67 -8.74
C ASP A 33 -11.30 15.29 -8.08
N GLU A 34 -11.94 14.54 -7.18
CA GLU A 34 -13.08 15.05 -6.42
C GLU A 34 -12.67 16.15 -5.43
N ILE A 35 -11.57 15.97 -4.69
CA ILE A 35 -11.02 16.99 -3.78
C ILE A 35 -10.74 18.31 -4.52
N LEU A 36 -10.19 18.23 -5.72
CA LEU A 36 -9.84 19.39 -6.55
C LEU A 36 -11.08 20.15 -7.03
N ARG A 37 -12.20 19.46 -7.24
CA ARG A 37 -13.47 20.07 -7.65
C ARG A 37 -14.34 20.55 -6.49
N LEU A 38 -13.98 20.21 -5.24
CA LEU A 38 -14.77 20.59 -4.08
C LEU A 38 -14.66 22.09 -3.79
N PRO A 39 -15.80 22.76 -3.53
CA PRO A 39 -15.77 24.14 -3.08
C PRO A 39 -15.06 24.25 -1.73
N PHE A 40 -14.52 25.44 -1.44
CA PHE A 40 -13.69 25.66 -0.26
C PHE A 40 -14.40 25.33 1.07
N TRP A 41 -15.72 25.52 1.13
CA TRP A 41 -16.53 25.28 2.33
C TRP A 41 -16.89 23.80 2.57
N ALA A 42 -16.56 22.88 1.66
CA ALA A 42 -16.88 21.46 1.79
C ALA A 42 -15.86 20.65 2.64
N ASP A 43 -15.45 21.19 3.79
CA ASP A 43 -14.35 20.67 4.61
C ASP A 43 -14.55 19.23 5.11
N ARG A 44 -15.79 18.85 5.47
CA ARG A 44 -16.07 17.48 5.93
C ARG A 44 -15.79 16.47 4.82
N LYS A 45 -16.25 16.77 3.61
CA LYS A 45 -16.08 15.89 2.45
C LYS A 45 -14.62 15.86 1.98
N ARG A 46 -13.95 17.02 2.02
CA ARG A 46 -12.51 17.13 1.75
C ARG A 46 -11.70 16.22 2.67
N ARG A 47 -11.93 16.29 3.99
CA ARG A 47 -11.27 15.43 4.98
C ARG A 47 -11.48 13.94 4.70
N MET A 48 -12.73 13.54 4.48
CA MET A 48 -13.07 12.16 4.16
C MET A 48 -12.32 11.62 2.93
N LEU A 49 -12.24 12.41 1.85
CA LEU A 49 -11.53 12.02 0.64
C LEU A 49 -10.01 11.98 0.84
N THR A 50 -9.46 12.94 1.59
CA THR A 50 -8.03 12.95 1.95
C THR A 50 -7.66 11.72 2.76
N ASP A 51 -8.50 11.32 3.73
CA ASP A 51 -8.29 10.10 4.51
C ASP A 51 -8.33 8.86 3.62
N ARG A 52 -9.24 8.81 2.63
CA ARG A 52 -9.28 7.72 1.65
C ARG A 52 -7.98 7.61 0.86
N VAL A 53 -7.44 8.73 0.36
CA VAL A 53 -6.14 8.75 -0.34
C VAL A 53 -5.02 8.26 0.58
N ARG A 54 -5.01 8.73 1.83
CA ARG A 54 -4.03 8.31 2.84
C ARG A 54 -4.09 6.80 3.10
N VAL A 55 -5.29 6.21 3.21
CA VAL A 55 -5.45 4.76 3.39
C VAL A 55 -4.91 3.97 2.21
N ILE A 56 -5.19 4.39 0.97
CA ILE A 56 -4.70 3.71 -0.23
C ILE A 56 -3.17 3.72 -0.27
N ARG A 57 -2.55 4.89 -0.03
CA ARG A 57 -1.09 5.02 0.03
C ARG A 57 -0.48 4.23 1.18
N GLY A 58 -1.07 4.34 2.37
CA GLY A 58 -0.64 3.62 3.57
C GLY A 58 -0.69 2.11 3.39
N MET A 59 -1.67 1.58 2.65
CA MET A 59 -1.73 0.16 2.32
C MET A 59 -0.53 -0.28 1.48
N ARG A 60 -0.16 0.50 0.44
CA ARG A 60 1.02 0.21 -0.39
C ARG A 60 2.31 0.27 0.43
N GLU A 61 2.44 1.27 1.30
CA GLU A 61 3.58 1.41 2.21
C GLU A 61 3.68 0.24 3.20
N HIS A 62 2.55 -0.20 3.75
CA HIS A 62 2.51 -1.35 4.64
C HIS A 62 2.98 -2.63 3.93
N LEU A 63 2.50 -2.90 2.71
CA LEU A 63 2.95 -4.06 1.93
C LEU A 63 4.45 -4.00 1.64
N ARG A 64 4.99 -2.83 1.27
CA ARG A 64 6.44 -2.62 1.09
C ARG A 64 7.22 -2.90 2.38
N SER A 65 6.72 -2.46 3.53
CA SER A 65 7.34 -2.73 4.83
C SER A 65 7.38 -4.23 5.17
N VAL A 66 6.30 -4.96 4.87
CA VAL A 66 6.25 -6.43 5.05
C VAL A 66 7.30 -7.12 4.18
N ILE A 67 7.47 -6.68 2.93
CA ILE A 67 8.50 -7.22 2.03
C ILE A 67 9.91 -6.99 2.60
N LEU A 68 10.22 -5.75 3.02
CA LEU A 68 11.52 -5.40 3.60
C LEU A 68 11.83 -6.25 4.84
N THR A 69 10.85 -6.41 5.73
CA THR A 69 10.98 -7.23 6.95
C THR A 69 11.30 -8.69 6.61
N GLY A 70 10.63 -9.26 5.60
CA GLY A 70 10.90 -10.63 5.17
C GLY A 70 12.30 -10.80 4.56
N VAL A 71 12.76 -9.83 3.76
CA VAL A 71 14.12 -9.84 3.17
C VAL A 71 15.20 -9.79 4.26
N GLU A 72 15.00 -8.96 5.29
CA GLU A 72 15.91 -8.89 6.44
C GLU A 72 15.96 -10.19 7.24
N SER A 73 14.82 -10.85 7.44
CA SER A 73 14.73 -12.16 8.09
C SER A 73 15.48 -13.25 7.33
N THR A 74 15.55 -13.17 6.00
CA THR A 74 16.37 -14.10 5.19
C THR A 74 17.87 -13.79 5.28
N ARG A 75 18.26 -12.50 5.30
CA ARG A 75 19.67 -12.07 5.40
C ARG A 75 20.33 -12.42 6.73
N LYS A 76 19.58 -12.44 7.84
CA LYS A 76 20.10 -12.78 9.18
C LYS A 76 20.38 -14.28 9.39
N ARG A 77 20.30 -15.13 8.35
CA ARG A 77 20.70 -16.53 8.46
C ARG A 77 22.25 -16.60 8.53
N PRO A 78 22.85 -17.11 9.63
CA PRO A 78 24.24 -17.51 9.56
C PRO A 78 24.33 -18.70 8.62
N THR A 79 25.21 -18.60 7.61
CA THR A 79 25.62 -19.75 6.82
C THR A 79 26.33 -20.70 7.78
N VAL A 80 25.61 -21.69 8.29
CA VAL A 80 26.22 -22.80 9.01
C VAL A 80 26.91 -23.64 7.94
N VAL A 81 28.21 -23.42 7.79
CA VAL A 81 29.14 -24.28 7.05
C VAL A 81 29.62 -25.36 8.00
#